data_AF-A0A5B9QUT7-F1
#
_entry.id   AF-A0A5B9QUT7-F1
#
_cell.length_a   1.000
_cell.length_b   1.000
_cell.length_c   1.000
_cell.angle_alpha   90.00
_cell.angle_beta   90.00
_cell.angle_gamma   90.00
#
_symmetry.space_group_name_H-M   'P 1'
#
loop_
_entity.id
_entity.type
_entity.pdbx_description
1 polymer ?
#
loop_
_entity_poly.entity_id
_entity_poly.type
_entity_poly.pdbx_seq_one_letter_code
_entity_poly.pdbx_strand_id
1 'polypeptide(L)'
;MPERIDTVIASLQDEEKTLLSRKTDLDQQASELEAALKRIRGALSALGVASATRTKSKKGPSKPSPDKHLVRDAVTASLQEQALHLEPLRVEVERQVVERGYSRMGLSLRLKEVLGEDRFTRASHDDQLIMLQDPAAKSTTSELQENAAESSS
;
A
#
# COMPACT_ATOMS: atom_id res chain seq x y z
N MET A 1 -50.86 4.02 31.25
CA MET A 1 -49.86 4.36 30.21
C MET A 1 -48.47 4.74 30.74
N PRO A 2 -48.27 5.37 31.92
CA PRO A 2 -46.91 5.74 32.38
C PRO A 2 -46.03 4.54 32.75
N GLU A 3 -46.57 3.48 33.37
CA GLU A 3 -45.76 2.33 33.79
C GLU A 3 -45.00 1.60 32.68
N ARG A 4 -45.53 1.63 31.44
CA ARG A 4 -44.85 1.01 30.29
C ARG A 4 -43.62 1.81 29.86
N ILE A 5 -43.65 3.13 30.02
CA ILE A 5 -42.52 3.99 29.70
C ILE A 5 -41.43 3.81 30.75
N ASP A 6 -41.79 3.74 32.03
CA ASP A 6 -40.85 3.52 33.12
C ASP A 6 -40.13 2.16 33.00
N THR A 7 -40.83 1.11 32.59
CA THR A 7 -40.20 -0.20 32.32
C THR A 7 -39.22 -0.17 31.15
N VAL A 8 -39.50 0.61 30.10
CA VAL A 8 -38.60 0.74 28.95
C VAL A 8 -37.36 1.55 29.34
N ILE A 9 -37.52 2.62 30.13
CA ILE A 9 -36.41 3.42 30.64
C ILE A 9 -35.49 2.55 31.51
N ALA A 10 -36.04 1.75 32.42
CA ALA A 10 -35.26 0.84 33.26
C ALA A 10 -34.47 -0.19 32.42
N SER A 11 -35.11 -0.79 31.41
CA SER A 11 -34.45 -1.74 30.50
C SER A 11 -33.30 -1.09 29.72
N LEU A 12 -33.47 0.15 29.25
CA LEU A 12 -32.43 0.86 28.51
C LEU A 12 -31.25 1.27 29.41
N GLN A 13 -31.52 1.63 30.67
CA GLN A 13 -30.47 1.94 31.65
C GLN A 13 -29.65 0.70 32.02
N ASP A 14 -30.28 -0.46 32.16
CA ASP A 14 -29.58 -1.73 32.39
C ASP A 14 -28.74 -2.16 31.17
N GLU A 15 -29.26 -1.94 29.96
CA GLU A 15 -28.52 -2.19 28.72
C GLU A 15 -27.32 -1.24 28.57
N GLU A 16 -27.51 0.05 28.85
CA GLU A 16 -26.42 1.05 28.88
C GLU A 16 -25.32 0.63 29.86
N LYS A 17 -25.68 0.23 31.08
CA LYS A 17 -24.73 -0.24 32.09
C LYS A 17 -23.97 -1.49 31.64
N THR A 18 -24.66 -2.42 31.00
CA THR A 18 -24.06 -3.64 30.45
C THR A 18 -23.06 -3.32 29.33
N LEU A 19 -23.43 -2.43 28.41
CA LEU A 19 -22.56 -1.99 27.32
C LEU A 19 -21.35 -1.20 27.84
N LEU A 20 -21.53 -0.36 28.86
CA LEU A 20 -20.42 0.35 29.50
C LEU A 20 -19.43 -0.61 30.17
N SER A 21 -19.92 -1.63 30.89
CA SER A 21 -19.06 -2.67 31.49
C SER A 21 -18.28 -3.43 30.42
N ARG A 22 -18.95 -3.79 29.32
CA ARG A 22 -18.30 -4.49 28.21
C ARG A 22 -17.25 -3.62 27.51
N LYS A 23 -17.51 -2.32 27.40
CA LYS A 23 -16.53 -1.36 26.88
C LYS A 23 -15.30 -1.30 27.78
N THR A 24 -15.47 -1.20 29.10
CA THR A 24 -14.33 -1.16 30.02
C THR A 24 -13.48 -2.43 29.96
N ASP A 25 -14.11 -3.60 29.79
CA ASP A 25 -13.38 -4.87 29.65
C ASP A 25 -12.57 -4.91 28.34
N LEU A 26 -13.14 -4.42 27.24
CA LEU A 26 -12.44 -4.34 25.95
C LEU A 26 -11.28 -3.34 25.99
N ASP A 27 -11.46 -2.18 26.62
CA ASP A 27 -10.40 -1.19 26.79
C ASP A 27 -9.23 -1.77 27.61
N GLN A 28 -9.52 -2.56 28.63
CA GLN A 28 -8.50 -3.27 29.42
C GLN A 28 -7.75 -4.31 28.58
N GLN A 29 -8.47 -5.13 27.81
CA GLN A 29 -7.86 -6.12 26.90
C GLN A 29 -6.97 -5.45 25.84
N ALA A 30 -7.43 -4.31 25.28
CA ALA A 30 -6.64 -3.55 24.32
C ALA A 30 -5.33 -3.04 24.95
N SER A 31 -5.39 -2.49 26.17
CA SER A 31 -4.21 -2.04 26.92
C SER A 31 -3.21 -3.17 27.17
N GLU A 32 -3.69 -4.36 27.55
CA GLU A 32 -2.83 -5.53 27.78
C GLU A 32 -2.14 -6.02 26.50
N LEU A 33 -2.88 -6.06 25.38
CA LEU A 33 -2.33 -6.41 24.07
C LEU A 33 -1.32 -5.39 23.58
N GLU A 34 -1.57 -4.09 23.78
CA GLU A 34 -0.60 -3.03 23.47
C GLU A 34 0.68 -3.18 24.29
N ALA A 35 0.56 -3.49 25.58
CA ALA A 35 1.71 -3.74 26.45
C ALA A 35 2.49 -4.98 26.01
N ALA A 36 1.81 -6.05 25.57
CA ALA A 36 2.44 -7.23 24.99
C ALA A 36 3.17 -6.91 23.68
N LEU A 37 2.56 -6.14 22.78
CA LEU A 37 3.19 -5.68 21.54
C LEU A 37 4.41 -4.82 21.79
N LYS A 38 4.36 -3.89 22.77
CA LYS A 38 5.51 -3.09 23.18
C LYS A 38 6.65 -3.97 23.68
N ARG A 39 6.37 -4.99 24.50
CA ARG A 39 7.36 -5.98 24.96
C ARG A 39 7.97 -6.77 23.81
N ILE A 40 7.15 -7.28 22.88
CA ILE A 40 7.63 -8.03 21.71
C ILE A 40 8.49 -7.13 20.82
N ARG A 41 8.06 -5.91 20.52
CA ARG A 41 8.86 -4.94 19.75
C ARG A 41 10.17 -4.59 20.44
N GLY A 42 10.16 -4.42 21.77
CA GLY A 42 11.37 -4.23 22.56
C GLY A 42 12.33 -5.42 22.47
N ALA A 43 11.81 -6.65 22.58
CA ALA A 43 12.61 -7.87 22.44
C ALA A 43 13.16 -8.05 21.02
N LEU A 44 12.34 -7.82 19.99
CA LEU A 44 12.76 -7.84 18.58
C LEU A 44 13.81 -6.76 18.31
N SER A 45 13.65 -5.57 18.89
CA SER A 45 14.65 -4.52 18.81
C SER A 45 15.92 -4.94 19.53
N ALA A 46 15.87 -5.52 20.73
CA ALA A 46 17.06 -6.00 21.43
C ALA A 46 17.77 -7.14 20.65
N LEU A 47 17.03 -8.03 20.01
CA LEU A 47 17.58 -9.10 19.16
C LEU A 47 18.12 -8.56 17.82
N GLY A 48 17.44 -7.60 17.21
CA GLY A 48 17.87 -6.91 15.99
C GLY A 48 19.04 -5.95 16.24
N VAL A 49 19.12 -5.34 17.43
CA VAL A 49 20.24 -4.53 17.91
C VAL A 49 21.38 -5.44 18.38
N ALA A 50 21.13 -6.65 18.89
CA ALA A 50 22.18 -7.65 19.08
C ALA A 50 22.77 -8.13 17.74
N SER A 51 21.98 -8.09 16.65
CA SER A 51 22.49 -8.25 15.27
C SER A 51 23.21 -6.99 14.75
N ALA A 52 22.77 -5.78 15.12
CA ALA A 52 23.34 -4.53 14.62
C ALA A 52 24.54 -3.97 15.43
N THR A 53 24.68 -4.29 16.71
CA THR A 53 25.75 -3.75 17.59
C THR A 53 27.04 -4.55 17.56
N ARG A 54 27.08 -5.68 16.83
CA ARG A 54 28.33 -6.39 16.54
C ARG A 54 28.84 -6.19 15.12
N THR A 55 28.37 -5.16 14.41
CA THR A 55 29.05 -4.67 13.22
C THR A 55 29.32 -3.17 13.36
N LYS A 56 30.53 -2.85 13.84
CA LYS A 56 31.26 -1.72 13.23
C LYS A 56 31.42 -2.11 11.77
N SER A 57 30.40 -1.83 10.96
CA SER A 57 30.48 -2.03 9.52
C SER A 57 31.59 -1.12 9.04
N LYS A 58 32.76 -1.74 8.77
CA LYS A 58 33.74 -1.19 7.85
C LYS A 58 32.93 -0.68 6.66
N LYS A 59 33.08 0.60 6.30
CA LYS A 59 32.49 1.20 5.09
C LYS A 59 32.88 0.32 3.90
N GLY A 60 32.05 -0.67 3.60
CA GLY A 60 32.05 -1.32 2.29
C GLY A 60 31.60 -0.28 1.26
N PRO A 61 31.91 -0.50 -0.03
CA PRO A 61 31.39 0.35 -1.08
C PRO A 61 29.86 0.42 -0.93
N SER A 62 29.34 1.63 -0.76
CA SER A 62 27.90 1.88 -0.68
C SER A 62 27.26 1.28 -1.93
N LYS A 63 26.24 0.42 -1.75
CA LYS A 63 25.51 -0.14 -2.90
C LYS A 63 25.05 1.01 -3.79
N PRO A 64 25.20 0.91 -5.12
CA PRO A 64 24.78 1.98 -6.02
C PRO A 64 23.27 2.21 -5.87
N SER A 65 22.86 3.47 -6.00
CA SER A 65 21.44 3.81 -6.08
C SER A 65 20.86 3.27 -7.39
N PRO A 66 19.60 2.80 -7.39
CA PRO A 66 18.96 2.30 -8.58
C PRO A 66 18.65 3.46 -9.55
N ASP A 67 18.91 3.24 -10.83
CA ASP A 67 18.52 4.16 -11.89
C ASP A 67 17.06 3.98 -12.30
N LYS A 68 16.50 5.01 -12.91
CA LYS A 68 15.09 5.04 -13.36
C LYS A 68 14.74 3.86 -14.28
N HIS A 69 15.65 3.48 -15.18
CA HIS A 69 15.46 2.36 -16.11
C HIS A 69 15.35 1.01 -15.38
N LEU A 70 16.24 0.76 -14.42
CA LEU A 70 16.20 -0.46 -13.61
C LEU A 70 14.86 -0.60 -12.86
N VAL A 71 14.39 0.50 -12.28
CA VAL A 71 13.10 0.52 -11.56
C VAL A 71 11.93 0.35 -12.54
N ARG A 72 12.01 0.92 -13.74
CA ARG A 72 11.00 0.71 -14.80
C ARG A 72 10.91 -0.77 -15.19
N ASP A 73 12.05 -1.42 -15.40
CA ASP A 73 12.09 -2.82 -15.80
C ASP A 73 11.52 -3.72 -14.70
N ALA A 74 11.84 -3.44 -13.43
CA ALA A 74 11.28 -4.15 -12.28
C ALA A 74 9.76 -3.94 -12.17
N VAL A 75 9.27 -2.70 -12.29
CA VAL A 75 7.83 -2.39 -12.30
C VAL A 75 7.11 -3.10 -13.44
N THR A 76 7.70 -3.12 -14.64
CA THR A 76 7.13 -3.78 -15.82
C THR A 76 7.05 -5.29 -15.61
N ALA A 77 8.11 -5.90 -15.07
CA ALA A 77 8.13 -7.32 -14.75
C ALA A 77 7.07 -7.68 -13.69
N SER A 78 6.92 -6.87 -12.64
CA SER A 78 5.91 -7.10 -11.60
C SER A 78 4.48 -6.96 -12.11
N LEU A 79 4.24 -6.11 -13.11
CA LEU A 79 2.91 -5.86 -13.69
C LEU A 79 2.58 -6.76 -14.89
N GLN A 80 3.55 -7.48 -15.45
CA GLN A 80 3.32 -8.48 -16.50
C GLN A 80 2.54 -9.69 -15.96
N GLU A 81 2.76 -10.07 -14.71
CA GLU A 81 2.12 -11.24 -14.11
C GLU A 81 0.69 -10.93 -13.65
N GLN A 82 0.46 -9.75 -13.10
CA GLN A 82 -0.85 -9.30 -12.62
C GLN A 82 -0.88 -7.80 -12.36
N ALA A 83 -2.06 -7.19 -12.43
CA ALA A 83 -2.26 -5.83 -11.92
C ALA A 83 -2.08 -5.83 -10.39
N LEU A 84 -1.28 -4.88 -9.89
CA LEU A 84 -0.95 -4.79 -8.47
C LEU A 84 -1.39 -3.44 -7.91
N HIS A 85 -1.81 -3.45 -6.65
CA HIS A 85 -1.94 -2.22 -5.89
C HIS A 85 -0.55 -1.62 -5.60
N LEU A 86 -0.49 -0.30 -5.36
CA LEU A 86 0.75 0.46 -5.16
C LEU A 86 1.65 -0.11 -4.06
N GLU A 87 1.11 -0.48 -2.90
CA GLU A 87 1.90 -1.02 -1.79
C GLU A 87 2.49 -2.42 -2.10
N PRO A 88 1.69 -3.41 -2.57
CA PRO A 88 2.23 -4.67 -3.07
C PRO A 88 3.28 -4.50 -4.18
N LEU A 89 3.03 -3.61 -5.14
CA LEU A 89 3.98 -3.31 -6.23
C LEU A 89 5.29 -2.76 -5.68
N ARG A 90 5.23 -1.85 -4.71
CA ARG A 90 6.42 -1.27 -4.09
C ARG A 90 7.27 -2.33 -3.40
N VAL A 91 6.66 -3.23 -2.65
CA VAL A 91 7.36 -4.32 -1.94
C VAL A 91 8.07 -5.23 -2.94
N GLU A 92 7.40 -5.59 -4.02
CA GLU A 92 7.95 -6.48 -5.04
C GLU A 92 9.11 -5.83 -5.83
N VAL A 93 8.93 -4.57 -6.24
CA VAL A 93 9.99 -3.79 -6.90
C VAL A 93 11.19 -3.60 -5.97
N GLU A 94 10.97 -3.34 -4.68
CA GLU A 94 12.04 -3.25 -3.69
C GLU A 94 12.81 -4.56 -3.56
N ARG A 95 12.11 -5.69 -3.52
CA ARG A 95 12.71 -7.03 -3.49
C ARG A 95 13.63 -7.24 -4.69
N GLN A 96 13.13 -7.01 -5.90
CA GLN A 96 13.89 -7.20 -7.14
C GLN A 96 15.11 -6.27 -7.23
N VAL A 97 14.99 -5.01 -6.82
CA VAL A 97 16.10 -4.04 -6.84
C VAL A 97 17.21 -4.44 -5.85
N VAL A 98 16.85 -4.92 -4.67
CA VAL A 98 17.81 -5.38 -3.65
C VAL A 98 18.50 -6.68 -4.07
N GLU A 99 17.76 -7.62 -4.66
CA GLU A 99 18.31 -8.88 -5.21
C GLU A 99 19.33 -8.61 -6.33
N ARG A 100 19.11 -7.58 -7.15
CA ARG A 100 20.06 -7.11 -8.17
C ARG A 100 21.26 -6.34 -7.61
N GLY A 101 21.37 -6.20 -6.28
CA GLY A 101 22.53 -5.62 -5.61
C GLY A 101 22.46 -4.10 -5.39
N TYR A 102 21.33 -3.45 -5.69
CA TYR A 102 21.17 -2.00 -5.53
C TYR A 102 20.70 -1.62 -4.13
N SER A 103 20.89 -0.33 -3.79
CA SER A 103 20.42 0.24 -2.54
C SER A 103 18.91 0.53 -2.58
N ARG A 104 18.28 0.57 -1.40
CA ARG A 104 16.92 1.10 -1.23
C ARG A 104 16.90 2.64 -1.30
N MET A 105 18.07 3.27 -1.14
CA MET A 105 18.23 4.72 -1.18
C MET A 105 17.93 5.26 -2.58
N GLY A 106 16.90 6.13 -2.67
CA GLY A 106 16.45 6.72 -3.93
C GLY A 106 15.36 5.92 -4.66
N LEU A 107 15.03 4.71 -4.20
CA LEU A 107 14.03 3.86 -4.83
C LEU A 107 12.65 4.52 -4.88
N SER A 108 12.18 5.12 -3.77
CA SER A 108 10.87 5.77 -3.73
C SER A 108 10.74 6.93 -4.71
N LEU A 109 11.82 7.68 -4.92
CA LEU A 109 11.85 8.77 -5.90
C LEU A 109 11.75 8.19 -7.32
N ARG A 110 12.59 7.22 -7.66
CA ARG A 110 12.57 6.57 -8.98
C ARG A 110 11.26 5.86 -9.28
N LEU A 111 10.67 5.20 -8.28
CA LEU A 111 9.36 4.56 -8.41
C LEU A 111 8.28 5.60 -8.72
N LYS A 112 8.27 6.74 -8.03
CA LYS A 112 7.34 7.84 -8.32
C LYS A 112 7.54 8.40 -9.73
N GLU A 113 8.78 8.56 -10.18
CA GLU A 113 9.10 9.02 -11.54
C GLU A 113 8.66 8.01 -12.62
N VAL A 114 8.76 6.71 -12.34
CA VAL A 114 8.34 5.64 -13.27
C VAL A 114 6.82 5.57 -13.33
N LEU A 115 6.14 5.58 -12.18
CA LEU A 115 4.68 5.52 -12.10
C LEU A 115 3.96 6.81 -12.57
N GLY A 116 4.72 7.88 -12.81
CA GLY A 116 4.22 9.10 -13.45
C GLY A 116 4.36 9.11 -14.97
N GLU A 117 4.90 8.04 -15.58
CA GLU A 117 4.95 7.92 -17.05
C GLU A 117 3.59 7.51 -17.61
N ASP A 118 3.21 8.06 -18.76
CA ASP A 118 1.92 7.83 -19.45
C ASP A 118 1.62 6.35 -19.75
N ARG A 119 2.62 5.46 -19.63
CA ARG A 119 2.50 4.02 -19.84
C ARG A 119 1.89 3.28 -18.64
N PHE A 120 1.77 3.93 -17.48
CA PHE A 120 1.16 3.35 -16.29
C PHE A 120 -0.11 4.13 -15.95
N THR A 121 -1.26 3.46 -16.03
CA THR A 121 -2.52 4.06 -15.59
C THR A 121 -2.82 3.70 -14.16
N ARG A 122 -3.21 4.71 -13.38
CA ARG A 122 -3.91 4.52 -12.11
C ARG A 122 -5.40 4.43 -12.39
N ALA A 123 -6.04 3.34 -11.97
CA ALA A 123 -7.50 3.31 -11.92
C ALA A 123 -7.99 4.39 -10.92
N SER A 124 -9.20 4.92 -11.16
CA SER A 124 -9.72 6.08 -10.42
C SER A 124 -9.98 5.83 -8.92
N HIS A 125 -10.22 6.95 -8.23
CA HIS A 125 -9.94 7.38 -6.85
C HIS A 125 -9.95 6.47 -5.61
N ASP A 126 -10.37 5.22 -5.64
CA ASP A 126 -10.38 4.38 -4.42
C ASP A 126 -9.47 3.15 -4.50
N ASP A 127 -9.18 2.66 -5.71
CA ASP A 127 -8.28 1.53 -5.92
C ASP A 127 -6.97 2.03 -6.54
N GLN A 128 -5.91 2.08 -5.72
CA GLN A 128 -4.54 2.38 -6.18
C GLN A 128 -3.95 1.25 -7.05
N LEU A 129 -4.74 0.70 -7.97
CA LEU A 129 -4.39 -0.34 -8.91
C LEU A 129 -3.54 0.29 -10.02
N ILE A 130 -2.38 -0.31 -10.27
CA ILE A 130 -1.46 0.12 -11.32
C ILE A 130 -1.49 -0.94 -12.40
N MET A 131 -1.76 -0.51 -13.63
CA MET A 131 -1.79 -1.37 -14.80
C MET A 131 -0.81 -0.86 -15.85
N LEU A 132 -0.17 -1.80 -16.55
CA LEU A 132 0.63 -1.49 -17.73
C LEU A 132 -0.35 -1.21 -18.89
N GLN A 133 -0.27 -0.02 -19.50
CA GLN A 133 -1.05 0.25 -20.70
C GLN A 133 -0.49 -0.55 -21.88
N ASP A 134 -1.36 -1.33 -22.52
CA ASP A 134 -1.05 -1.94 -23.81
C ASP A 134 -0.88 -0.83 -24.88
N PRO A 135 0.26 -0.76 -25.59
CA PRO A 135 0.46 0.24 -26.64
C PRO A 135 -0.47 0.03 -27.84
N ALA A 136 -1.17 -1.10 -27.93
CA ALA A 136 -2.07 -1.43 -29.04
C ALA A 136 -3.45 -0.75 -28.96
N ALA A 137 -3.85 -0.20 -27.82
CA ALA A 137 -5.20 0.36 -27.64
C ALA A 137 -5.36 1.82 -28.10
N LYS A 138 -4.30 2.49 -28.57
CA LYS A 138 -4.35 3.90 -29.01
C LYS A 138 -4.63 4.11 -30.51
N SER A 139 -4.77 3.04 -31.31
CA SER A 139 -4.89 3.18 -32.78
C SER A 139 -6.33 3.11 -33.33
N THR A 140 -7.37 2.94 -32.52
CA THR A 140 -8.72 2.60 -33.05
C THR A 140 -9.84 3.59 -32.71
N THR A 141 -9.53 4.83 -32.33
CA THR A 141 -10.57 5.82 -32.02
C THR A 141 -10.37 7.19 -32.69
N SER A 142 -9.58 7.25 -33.76
CA SER A 142 -9.36 8.51 -34.49
C SER A 142 -9.61 8.45 -36.02
N GLU A 143 -10.23 7.38 -36.55
CA GLU A 143 -10.47 7.20 -38.00
C GLU A 143 -11.95 6.97 -38.40
N LEU A 144 -12.94 7.46 -37.63
CA LEU A 144 -14.36 7.37 -38.02
C LEU A 144 -15.12 8.70 -38.04
N GLN A 145 -14.42 9.82 -38.24
CA GLN A 145 -15.04 11.12 -38.54
C GLN A 145 -14.27 11.87 -39.65
N GLU A 146 -14.13 11.30 -40.84
CA GLU A 146 -13.77 12.10 -42.02
C GLU A 146 -14.27 11.57 -43.37
N ASN A 147 -15.34 10.77 -43.41
CA ASN A 147 -15.92 10.31 -44.68
C ASN A 147 -17.45 10.50 -44.72
N ALA A 148 -17.92 11.71 -44.44
CA ALA A 148 -19.32 12.11 -44.65
C ALA A 148 -19.44 13.46 -45.37
N ALA A 149 -18.51 13.76 -46.27
CA ALA A 149 -18.53 14.99 -47.06
C ALA A 149 -18.14 14.75 -48.54
N GLU A 150 -18.64 13.69 -49.17
CA GLU A 150 -18.61 13.56 -50.63
C GLU A 150 -19.90 12.86 -51.12
N SER A 151 -21.01 13.58 -50.98
CA SER A 151 -22.24 13.36 -51.76
C SER A 151 -22.82 14.71 -52.11
N SER A 152 -22.24 15.33 -53.13
CA SER A 152 -22.86 16.37 -53.95
C SER A 152 -22.00 16.59 -55.20
N SER A 153 -22.24 15.78 -56.22
CA SER A 153 -22.13 16.15 -57.65
C SER A 153 -22.91 15.14 -58.47
#